data_AF-A0A7S2XVX3-F1
#
_entry.id   AF-A0A7S2XVX3-F1
#
_cell.length_a   1.000
_cell.length_b   1.000
_cell.length_c   1.000
_cell.angle_alpha   90.00
_cell.angle_beta   90.00
_cell.angle_gamma   90.00
#
_symmetry.space_group_name_H-M   'P 1'
#
loop_
_entity.id
_entity.type
_entity.pdbx_description
1 polymer ?
#
loop_
_entity_poly.entity_id
_entity_poly.type
_entity_poly.pdbx_seq_one_letter_code
_entity_poly.pdbx_strand_id
1 'polypeptide(L)'
;VDCVDMAADPAVIRTVKEGVEAAVHWAGSRLGVQIRKPWLMISVNDDEDPHFRKAQFDPHQCPPNCPRPCERACPADAINFQRSTGLVEEGVEEAKCYGCGRCVPACPLGLVATKAYVLPPAAICSLLPQVDAIEIHTGPGRLGHFQRLWAEIGGQAATLLKAV
;
A
#
# COMPACT_ATOMS: atom_id res chain seq x y z
N VAL A 1 -3.63 20.39 -12.19
CA VAL A 1 -2.63 20.01 -11.17
C VAL A 1 -2.29 18.57 -11.44
N ASP A 2 -1.00 18.22 -11.48
CA ASP A 2 -0.59 16.82 -11.61
C ASP A 2 -0.54 16.17 -10.22
N CYS A 3 -0.78 14.86 -10.18
CA CYS A 3 -0.82 14.10 -8.95
C CYS A 3 -0.09 12.77 -9.12
N VAL A 4 0.63 12.36 -8.08
CA VAL A 4 1.19 11.01 -7.93
C VAL A 4 0.32 10.29 -6.91
N ASP A 5 -0.48 9.35 -7.39
CA ASP A 5 -1.21 8.40 -6.55
C ASP A 5 -0.27 7.29 -6.05
N MET A 6 -0.43 6.92 -4.79
CA MET A 6 0.38 5.91 -4.12
C MET A 6 -0.40 5.18 -3.03
N ALA A 7 0.11 4.01 -2.62
CA ALA A 7 -0.46 3.26 -1.50
C ALA A 7 -0.35 4.07 -0.19
N ALA A 8 -1.36 3.97 0.67
CA ALA A 8 -1.39 4.53 2.02
C ALA A 8 -0.45 3.77 2.98
N ASP A 9 0.84 3.83 2.71
CA ASP A 9 1.90 3.16 3.48
C ASP A 9 3.04 4.16 3.78
N PRO A 10 3.52 4.26 5.04
CA PRO A 10 4.59 5.19 5.41
C PRO A 10 5.88 5.02 4.60
N ALA A 11 6.28 3.80 4.24
CA ALA A 11 7.49 3.56 3.47
C ALA A 11 7.32 3.98 2.00
N VAL A 12 6.12 3.75 1.44
CA VAL A 12 5.78 4.22 0.09
C VAL A 12 5.76 5.75 0.03
N ILE A 13 5.12 6.42 0.99
CA ILE A 13 5.06 7.88 1.07
C ILE A 13 6.47 8.48 1.11
N ARG A 14 7.37 7.94 1.94
CA ARG A 14 8.77 8.40 1.99
C ARG A 14 9.48 8.23 0.65
N THR A 15 9.38 7.05 0.05
CA THR A 15 10.04 6.74 -1.22
C THR A 15 9.54 7.65 -2.35
N VAL A 16 8.23 7.93 -2.41
CA VAL A 16 7.66 8.83 -3.42
C VAL A 16 8.11 10.28 -3.20
N LYS A 17 8.17 10.75 -1.95
CA LYS A 17 8.70 12.09 -1.65
C LYS A 17 10.13 12.26 -2.14
N GLU A 18 11.00 11.30 -1.80
CA GLU A 18 12.40 11.29 -2.22
C GLU A 18 12.52 11.27 -3.75
N GLY A 19 11.73 10.42 -4.43
CA GLY A 19 11.72 10.33 -5.89
C GLY A 19 11.27 11.61 -6.58
N VAL A 20 10.22 12.26 -6.06
CA VAL A 20 9.73 13.54 -6.58
C VAL A 20 10.75 14.65 -6.36
N GLU A 21 11.38 14.71 -5.20
CA GLU A 21 12.43 15.70 -4.91
C GLU A 21 13.66 15.51 -5.81
N ALA A 22 14.08 14.26 -6.00
CA ALA A 22 15.15 13.92 -6.93
C ALA A 22 14.81 14.32 -8.36
N ALA A 23 13.57 14.08 -8.82
CA ALA A 23 13.13 14.45 -10.16
C ALA A 23 13.11 15.98 -10.37
N VAL A 24 12.61 16.74 -9.40
CA VAL A 24 12.62 18.22 -9.43
C VAL A 24 14.06 18.75 -9.48
N HIS A 25 14.93 18.23 -8.62
CA HIS A 25 16.34 18.62 -8.60
C HIS A 25 17.05 18.29 -9.91
N TRP A 26 16.82 17.10 -10.45
CA TRP A 26 17.41 16.65 -11.70
C TRP A 26 16.94 17.51 -12.88
N ALA A 27 15.64 17.82 -12.97
CA ALA A 27 15.09 18.67 -14.04
C ALA A 27 15.73 20.07 -14.02
N GLY A 28 15.86 20.68 -12.84
CA GLY A 28 16.50 21.99 -12.69
C GLY A 28 17.99 21.95 -13.06
N SER A 29 18.73 20.95 -12.58
CA SER A 29 20.19 20.88 -12.75
C SER A 29 20.65 20.38 -14.12
N ARG A 30 19.90 19.47 -14.76
CA ARG A 30 20.30 18.82 -16.02
C ARG A 30 19.61 19.38 -17.25
N LEU A 31 18.37 19.81 -17.11
CA LEU A 31 17.58 20.32 -18.22
C LEU A 31 17.39 21.84 -18.15
N GLY A 32 17.74 22.49 -17.01
CA GLY A 32 17.50 23.92 -16.82
C GLY A 32 16.02 24.29 -16.73
N VAL A 33 15.14 23.31 -16.46
CA VAL A 33 13.69 23.53 -16.37
C VAL A 33 13.21 23.41 -14.94
N GLN A 34 12.36 24.33 -14.53
CA GLN A 34 11.70 24.26 -13.23
C GLN A 34 10.35 23.55 -13.40
N ILE A 35 10.25 22.33 -12.89
CA ILE A 35 8.98 21.60 -12.84
C ILE A 35 8.26 21.89 -11.52
N ARG A 36 6.93 21.99 -11.57
CA ARG A 36 6.10 22.11 -10.37
C ARG A 36 6.02 20.74 -9.67
N LYS A 37 6.07 20.74 -8.34
CA LYS A 37 5.89 19.51 -7.55
C LYS A 37 4.43 19.02 -7.74
N PRO A 38 4.21 17.76 -8.19
CA PRO A 38 2.86 17.20 -8.22
C PRO A 38 2.34 17.04 -6.80
N TRP A 39 1.02 16.92 -6.66
CA TRP A 39 0.43 16.55 -5.37
C TRP A 39 0.72 15.09 -5.07
N LEU A 40 1.01 14.81 -3.80
CA LEU A 40 1.15 13.46 -3.30
C LEU A 40 -0.21 13.01 -2.75
N MET A 41 -0.79 11.99 -3.35
CA MET A 41 -2.10 11.45 -2.95
C MET A 41 -1.94 10.02 -2.45
N ILE A 42 -2.62 9.70 -1.35
CA ILE A 42 -2.79 8.32 -0.93
C ILE A 42 -4.18 7.84 -1.27
N SER A 43 -4.28 6.58 -1.68
CA SER A 43 -5.54 5.90 -1.91
C SER A 43 -5.92 5.03 -0.70
N VAL A 44 -7.18 5.13 -0.27
CA VAL A 44 -7.80 4.33 0.80
C VAL A 44 -9.16 3.82 0.35
N ASN A 45 -9.74 2.88 1.08
CA ASN A 45 -11.06 2.31 0.84
C ASN A 45 -11.99 2.52 2.03
N ASP A 46 -13.28 2.73 1.77
CA ASP A 46 -14.32 2.88 2.79
C ASP A 46 -14.89 1.56 3.34
N ASP A 47 -14.56 0.45 2.68
CA ASP A 47 -14.92 -0.93 3.02
C ASP A 47 -14.10 -1.92 2.16
N GLU A 48 -14.41 -3.22 2.17
CA GLU A 48 -13.80 -4.23 1.30
C GLU A 48 -13.80 -3.80 -0.17
N ASP A 49 -12.60 -3.72 -0.73
CA ASP A 49 -12.33 -3.40 -2.13
C ASP A 49 -11.28 -4.40 -2.67
N PRO A 50 -11.53 -5.08 -3.81
CA PRO A 50 -10.58 -6.02 -4.39
C PRO A 50 -9.19 -5.45 -4.67
N HIS A 51 -9.05 -4.15 -4.89
CA HIS A 51 -7.77 -3.48 -5.12
C HIS A 51 -6.94 -3.35 -3.83
N PHE A 52 -7.59 -3.37 -2.67
CA PHE A 52 -6.96 -3.26 -1.35
C PHE A 52 -6.89 -4.65 -0.71
N ARG A 53 -5.83 -5.37 -1.05
CA ARG A 53 -5.65 -6.76 -0.62
C ARG A 53 -4.21 -7.07 -0.26
N LYS A 54 -4.01 -8.00 0.66
CA LYS A 54 -2.67 -8.52 1.03
C LYS A 54 -2.62 -10.02 0.85
N ALA A 55 -1.43 -10.54 0.57
CA ALA A 55 -1.21 -11.98 0.45
C ALA A 55 -1.35 -12.65 1.81
N GLN A 56 -1.86 -13.87 1.82
CA GLN A 56 -1.91 -14.73 3.00
C GLN A 56 -1.78 -16.20 2.59
N PHE A 57 -1.17 -17.01 3.44
CA PHE A 57 -1.21 -18.46 3.36
C PHE A 57 -0.83 -19.06 4.71
N ASP A 58 -1.22 -20.31 4.94
CA ASP A 58 -0.74 -21.10 6.06
C ASP A 58 0.63 -21.71 5.72
N PRO A 59 1.73 -21.28 6.36
CA PRO A 59 3.05 -21.80 6.05
C PRO A 59 3.20 -23.30 6.37
N HIS A 60 2.37 -23.86 7.26
CA HIS A 60 2.39 -25.29 7.57
C HIS A 60 1.84 -26.16 6.45
N GLN A 61 1.05 -25.59 5.53
CA GLN A 61 0.55 -26.29 4.34
C GLN A 61 1.55 -26.25 3.19
N CYS A 62 2.61 -25.44 3.28
CA CYS A 62 3.67 -25.38 2.28
C CYS A 62 4.68 -26.51 2.51
N PRO A 63 4.79 -27.49 1.60
CA PRO A 63 5.64 -28.65 1.85
C PRO A 63 7.12 -28.26 1.84
N PRO A 64 7.97 -28.94 2.61
CA PRO A 64 9.38 -28.56 2.77
C PRO A 64 10.19 -28.70 1.47
N ASN A 65 9.74 -29.50 0.51
CA ASN A 65 10.34 -29.65 -0.82
C ASN A 65 9.79 -28.66 -1.87
N CYS A 66 8.92 -27.73 -1.48
CA CYS A 66 8.45 -26.67 -2.37
C CYS A 66 9.64 -25.78 -2.79
N PRO A 67 9.81 -25.45 -4.09
CA PRO A 67 10.85 -24.54 -4.55
C PRO A 67 10.58 -23.06 -4.21
N ARG A 68 9.42 -22.78 -3.60
CA ARG A 68 8.95 -21.47 -3.10
C ARG A 68 9.26 -20.28 -4.05
N PRO A 69 8.86 -20.36 -5.34
CA PRO A 69 9.00 -19.24 -6.27
C PRO A 69 8.26 -17.97 -5.83
N CYS A 70 7.25 -18.09 -4.96
CA CYS A 70 6.54 -16.97 -4.36
C CYS A 70 7.46 -16.04 -3.54
N GLU A 71 8.50 -16.57 -2.88
CA GLU A 71 9.50 -15.75 -2.17
C GLU A 71 10.22 -14.81 -3.14
N ARG A 72 10.82 -15.37 -4.19
CA ARG A 72 11.54 -14.59 -5.23
C ARG A 72 10.64 -13.66 -6.03
N ALA A 73 9.36 -14.00 -6.16
CA ALA A 73 8.38 -13.17 -6.85
C ALA A 73 7.91 -11.98 -5.99
N CYS A 74 8.17 -11.98 -4.68
CA CYS A 74 7.79 -10.90 -3.78
C CYS A 74 8.87 -9.79 -3.80
N PRO A 75 8.60 -8.63 -4.42
CA PRO A 75 9.60 -7.56 -4.51
C PRO A 75 9.85 -6.84 -3.18
N ALA A 76 9.04 -7.09 -2.15
CA ALA A 76 9.18 -6.51 -0.82
C ALA A 76 9.77 -7.49 0.20
N ASP A 77 10.21 -8.69 -0.24
CA ASP A 77 10.70 -9.76 0.63
C ASP A 77 9.76 -10.04 1.82
N ALA A 78 8.45 -9.93 1.57
CA ALA A 78 7.41 -10.08 2.57
C ALA A 78 7.04 -11.54 2.84
N ILE A 79 7.60 -12.49 2.08
CA ILE A 79 7.36 -13.93 2.26
C ILE A 79 8.62 -14.51 2.85
N ASN A 80 8.53 -15.04 4.06
CA ASN A 80 9.65 -15.59 4.78
C ASN A 80 9.31 -17.02 5.22
N PHE A 81 10.30 -17.90 5.26
CA PHE A 81 10.17 -19.26 5.79
C PHE A 81 11.28 -19.56 6.80
N GLN A 82 11.86 -18.51 7.40
CA GLN A 82 12.96 -18.60 8.36
C GLN A 82 12.62 -19.58 9.49
N ARG A 83 13.48 -20.61 9.60
CA ARG A 83 13.57 -21.50 10.76
C ARG A 83 14.58 -20.90 11.73
N SER A 84 14.22 -19.88 12.50
CA SER A 84 15.11 -19.38 13.57
C SER A 84 15.11 -20.30 14.80
N THR A 85 14.02 -21.05 15.03
CA THR A 85 13.81 -21.86 16.25
C THR A 85 13.28 -23.28 15.96
N GLY A 86 13.26 -23.72 14.70
CA GLY A 86 12.62 -24.98 14.30
C GLY A 86 11.11 -24.88 14.06
N LEU A 87 10.50 -23.73 14.35
CA LEU A 87 9.13 -23.37 13.98
C LEU A 87 9.15 -22.44 12.76
N VAL A 88 8.24 -22.68 11.81
CA VAL A 88 7.93 -21.72 10.73
C VAL A 88 6.75 -20.91 11.25
N GLU A 89 6.98 -19.72 11.77
CA GLU A 89 5.90 -18.95 12.42
C GLU A 89 5.15 -18.03 11.46
N GLU A 90 5.77 -17.56 10.37
CA GLU A 90 5.17 -16.50 9.56
C GLU A 90 5.30 -16.78 8.07
N GLY A 91 4.18 -16.90 7.36
CA GLY A 91 4.15 -17.05 5.91
C GLY A 91 4.29 -15.71 5.17
N VAL A 92 3.49 -14.71 5.55
CA VAL A 92 3.54 -13.35 4.99
C VAL A 92 3.71 -12.33 6.11
N GLU A 93 4.79 -11.56 6.06
CA GLU A 93 5.00 -10.38 6.90
C GLU A 93 4.11 -9.24 6.37
N GLU A 94 2.94 -9.07 7.00
CA GLU A 94 1.89 -8.16 6.53
C GLU A 94 2.37 -6.70 6.38
N ALA A 95 3.29 -6.28 7.25
CA ALA A 95 3.87 -4.93 7.23
C ALA A 95 4.69 -4.65 5.95
N LYS A 96 5.30 -5.67 5.34
CA LYS A 96 6.04 -5.54 4.06
C LYS A 96 5.17 -5.80 2.84
N CYS A 97 4.08 -6.55 3.00
CA CYS A 97 3.18 -6.87 1.89
C CYS A 97 2.34 -5.64 1.49
N TYR A 98 2.69 -5.02 0.36
CA TYR A 98 1.92 -3.91 -0.22
C TYR A 98 0.85 -4.36 -1.24
N GLY A 99 0.56 -5.65 -1.32
CA GLY A 99 -0.61 -6.14 -2.07
C GLY A 99 -0.44 -6.34 -3.58
N CYS A 100 0.78 -6.32 -4.12
CA CYS A 100 1.02 -6.46 -5.57
C CYS A 100 0.50 -7.77 -6.21
N GLY A 101 0.23 -8.81 -5.42
CA GLY A 101 -0.33 -10.07 -5.89
C GLY A 101 0.62 -10.96 -6.71
N ARG A 102 1.88 -10.57 -6.95
CA ARG A 102 2.84 -11.33 -7.76
C ARG A 102 3.10 -12.76 -7.26
N CYS A 103 2.98 -12.96 -5.95
CA CYS A 103 3.17 -14.27 -5.30
C CYS A 103 2.02 -15.26 -5.55
N VAL A 104 0.81 -14.77 -5.87
CA VAL A 104 -0.39 -15.60 -6.06
C VAL A 104 -0.22 -16.55 -7.25
N PRO A 105 0.01 -16.06 -8.50
CA PRO A 105 0.22 -16.96 -9.64
C PRO A 105 1.58 -17.66 -9.59
N ALA A 106 2.53 -17.17 -8.78
CA ALA A 106 3.83 -17.80 -8.65
C ALA A 106 3.77 -19.10 -7.85
N CYS A 107 2.80 -19.26 -6.94
CA CYS A 107 2.71 -20.45 -6.10
C CYS A 107 2.28 -21.68 -6.93
N PRO A 108 3.13 -22.72 -7.09
CA PRO A 108 2.80 -23.88 -7.93
C PRO A 108 1.71 -24.77 -7.32
N LEU A 109 1.45 -24.61 -6.02
CA LEU A 109 0.46 -25.37 -5.26
C LEU A 109 -0.84 -24.59 -5.04
N GLY A 110 -0.91 -23.33 -5.48
CA GLY A 110 -2.09 -22.48 -5.27
C GLY A 110 -2.39 -22.15 -3.81
N LEU A 111 -1.40 -22.24 -2.91
CA LEU A 111 -1.59 -22.01 -1.46
C LEU A 111 -1.68 -20.52 -1.09
N VAL A 112 -1.17 -19.62 -1.93
CA VAL A 112 -1.17 -18.18 -1.66
C VAL A 112 -2.50 -17.58 -2.09
N ALA A 113 -3.28 -17.13 -1.11
CA ALA A 113 -4.53 -16.41 -1.30
C ALA A 113 -4.36 -14.91 -1.02
N THR A 114 -5.43 -14.14 -1.23
CA THR A 114 -5.50 -12.73 -0.87
C THR A 114 -6.62 -12.49 0.14
N LYS A 115 -6.36 -11.64 1.14
CA LYS A 115 -7.38 -11.08 2.03
C LYS A 115 -7.59 -9.61 1.74
N ALA A 116 -8.83 -9.14 1.89
CA ALA A 116 -9.13 -7.72 1.87
C ALA A 116 -8.35 -7.01 2.99
N TYR A 117 -7.98 -5.76 2.73
CA TYR A 117 -7.25 -4.92 3.67
C TYR A 117 -7.94 -3.55 3.71
N VAL A 118 -8.29 -3.10 4.92
CA VAL A 118 -8.89 -1.79 5.16
C VAL A 118 -8.04 -1.09 6.21
N LEU A 119 -7.55 0.11 5.90
CA LEU A 119 -6.84 0.90 6.90
C LEU A 119 -7.82 1.41 7.96
N PRO A 120 -7.50 1.28 9.26
CA PRO A 120 -8.26 1.96 10.30
C PRO A 120 -8.18 3.48 10.13
N PRO A 121 -9.26 4.23 10.42
CA PRO A 121 -9.28 5.69 10.30
C PRO A 121 -8.16 6.40 11.08
N ALA A 122 -7.81 5.89 12.26
CA ALA A 122 -6.67 6.41 13.03
C ALA A 122 -5.32 6.27 12.29
N ALA A 123 -5.12 5.16 11.57
CA ALA A 123 -3.93 4.98 10.75
C ALA A 123 -3.92 5.97 9.57
N ILE A 124 -5.06 6.18 8.91
CA ILE A 124 -5.20 7.17 7.82
C ILE A 124 -4.86 8.57 8.34
N CYS A 125 -5.42 8.98 9.48
CA CYS A 125 -5.13 10.27 10.11
C CYS A 125 -3.64 10.49 10.37
N SER A 126 -2.89 9.45 10.73
CA SER A 126 -1.42 9.56 10.92
C SER A 126 -0.64 9.87 9.64
N LEU A 127 -1.22 9.56 8.47
CA LEU A 127 -0.62 9.78 7.16
C LEU A 127 -0.99 11.15 6.56
N LEU A 128 -2.14 11.71 6.92
CA LEU A 128 -2.64 12.97 6.36
C LEU A 128 -1.65 14.15 6.41
N PRO A 129 -0.88 14.38 7.49
CA PRO A 129 0.10 15.47 7.54
C PRO A 129 1.26 15.31 6.54
N GLN A 130 1.38 14.12 5.92
CA GLN A 130 2.49 13.77 5.05
C GLN A 130 2.13 13.88 3.56
N VAL A 131 0.86 14.10 3.21
CA VAL A 131 0.35 14.07 1.84
C VAL A 131 -0.45 15.32 1.51
N ASP A 132 -0.67 15.56 0.22
CA ASP A 132 -1.41 16.73 -0.27
C ASP A 132 -2.89 16.42 -0.52
N ALA A 133 -3.23 15.16 -0.80
CA ALA A 133 -4.58 14.73 -1.13
C ALA A 133 -4.85 13.28 -0.68
N ILE A 134 -6.13 12.91 -0.67
CA ILE A 134 -6.60 11.56 -0.41
C ILE A 134 -7.64 11.17 -1.45
N GLU A 135 -7.55 9.95 -1.95
CA GLU A 135 -8.61 9.29 -2.73
C GLU A 135 -9.29 8.24 -1.86
N ILE A 136 -10.62 8.26 -1.82
CA ILE A 136 -11.42 7.27 -1.10
C ILE A 136 -12.17 6.44 -2.14
N HIS A 137 -11.75 5.20 -2.30
CA HIS A 137 -12.50 4.19 -3.03
C HIS A 137 -13.82 3.89 -2.30
N THR A 138 -14.91 3.98 -3.06
CA THR A 138 -16.26 3.65 -2.62
C THR A 138 -17.02 2.91 -3.73
N GLY A 139 -18.08 2.20 -3.37
CA GLY A 139 -18.87 1.37 -4.28
C GLY A 139 -20.32 1.84 -4.46
N PRO A 140 -21.04 1.35 -5.49
CA PRO A 140 -22.47 1.60 -5.65
C PRO A 140 -23.26 1.24 -4.38
N GLY A 141 -24.11 2.15 -3.92
CA GLY A 141 -24.92 1.96 -2.70
C GLY A 141 -24.14 2.09 -1.38
N ARG A 142 -22.86 2.46 -1.40
CA ARG A 142 -22.01 2.56 -0.19
C ARG A 142 -21.89 3.98 0.39
N LEU A 143 -22.76 4.91 0.02
CA LEU A 143 -22.73 6.29 0.52
C LEU A 143 -22.59 6.38 2.05
N GLY A 144 -23.26 5.51 2.80
CA GLY A 144 -23.15 5.47 4.27
C GLY A 144 -21.77 5.05 4.78
N HIS A 145 -21.03 4.19 4.06
CA HIS A 145 -19.65 3.80 4.41
C HIS A 145 -18.70 4.97 4.18
N PHE A 146 -18.78 5.57 2.99
CA PHE A 146 -18.05 6.79 2.65
C PHE A 146 -18.27 7.90 3.67
N GLN A 147 -19.53 8.19 4.02
CA GLN A 147 -19.88 9.23 4.99
C GLN A 147 -19.31 8.96 6.38
N ARG A 148 -19.29 7.71 6.83
CA ARG A 148 -18.66 7.35 8.12
C ARG A 148 -17.17 7.58 8.09
N LEU A 149 -16.47 7.03 7.09
CA LEU A 149 -15.03 7.24 6.95
C LEU A 149 -14.71 8.74 6.85
N TRP A 150 -15.44 9.49 6.03
CA TRP A 150 -15.28 10.92 5.87
C TRP A 150 -15.55 11.69 7.16
N ALA A 151 -16.53 11.29 7.98
CA ALA A 151 -16.76 11.94 9.27
C ALA A 151 -15.59 11.71 10.24
N GLU A 152 -14.96 10.54 10.20
CA GLU A 152 -13.84 10.18 11.09
C GLU A 152 -12.52 10.88 10.71
N ILE A 153 -12.23 11.01 9.41
CA ILE A 153 -10.98 11.62 8.93
C ILE A 153 -11.13 13.08 8.48
N GLY A 154 -12.35 13.51 8.18
CA GLY A 154 -12.67 14.75 7.47
C GLY A 154 -12.24 16.02 8.19
N GLY A 155 -12.27 16.03 9.54
CA GLY A 155 -11.79 17.18 10.32
C GLY A 155 -10.30 17.48 10.09
N GLN A 156 -9.47 16.43 10.05
CA GLN A 156 -8.04 16.57 9.74
C GLN A 156 -7.82 16.77 8.24
N ALA A 157 -8.54 16.00 7.42
CA ALA A 157 -8.43 16.08 5.96
C ALA A 157 -8.74 17.48 5.44
N ALA A 158 -9.82 18.12 5.91
CA ALA A 158 -10.19 19.48 5.51
C ALA A 158 -9.17 20.54 5.92
N THR A 159 -8.36 20.27 6.95
CA THR A 159 -7.34 21.21 7.44
C THR A 159 -6.01 21.04 6.70
N LEU A 160 -5.66 19.81 6.33
CA LEU A 160 -4.32 19.45 5.87
C LEU A 160 -4.23 19.23 4.37
N LEU A 161 -5.33 18.82 3.73
CA LEU A 161 -5.32 18.43 2.32
C LEU A 161 -5.80 19.56 1.42
N LYS A 162 -5.36 19.50 0.17
CA LYS A 162 -5.82 20.37 -0.90
C LYS A 162 -7.10 19.81 -1.49
N ALA A 163 -8.10 20.65 -1.67
CA ALA A 163 -9.34 20.29 -2.34
C ALA A 163 -9.21 20.47 -3.87
N VAL A 164 -9.84 19.58 -4.63
CA VAL A 164 -10.13 19.74 -6.07
C VAL A 164 -11.63 19.72 -6.26
#